data_AF-A0A1Q3LNR1-F1
#
_entry.id   AF-A0A1Q3LNR1-F1
#
_cell.length_a   1.000
_cell.length_b   1.000
_cell.length_c   1.000
_cell.angle_alpha   90.00
_cell.angle_beta   90.00
_cell.angle_gamma   90.00
#
_symmetry.space_group_name_H-M   'P 1'
#
loop_
_entity.id
_entity.type
_entity.pdbx_description
1 polymer ?
#
loop_
_entity_poly.entity_id
_entity_poly.type
_entity_poly.pdbx_seq_one_letter_code
_entity_poly.pdbx_strand_id
1 'polypeptide(L)'
;MAYVQGYKYDVFVSFSLADDVAPAGIGEGWVHQFAKMLETALRQRMGLGLKGGLEFFFSPKRAQDGNYDLAAFLSDARQSALMVSVLSPSYVTPRGPDRPAFTILELEAFLEADKAAERLFVVKVLPFDRDGPHPKALRDKLGKDFYYETPTGVPMPLDPTSPERREQFMTLVHDLAHGIKNRLQTLRESARPPTLLVQPEPASIELPPLGTVLLTKVTEDLDDERDQVQRHLEQFNVRILPQSGSYPSGDAEFETAYASDLQAADMVVQLLSRLPGREPKGYALTQARLAAKAGKPIAQWRHPGLELDRVADPAHRELLEGPNVVVDGLEAFKAEVVTRLRKLKEQNGAKLAASGDALIFINADMPEMERARALCREIERAGHGAILPVAYDPAQQVLAQKVREDLENSILHCDALVLVYGQDEVWVRNQLFRYRKLKPDRDQPMRWVAVYKEPPDGVDAIGISLPELRKVGADGLNRALAELKEGAA
;
A
#
# COMPACT_ATOMS: atom_id res chain seq x y z
N MET A 1 21.46 10.69 -18.69
CA MET A 1 21.01 9.29 -18.62
C MET A 1 19.67 9.28 -17.92
N ALA A 2 18.70 8.56 -18.48
CA ALA A 2 17.35 8.45 -17.91
C ALA A 2 17.38 7.89 -16.49
N TYR A 3 16.44 8.35 -15.67
CA TYR A 3 16.22 7.94 -14.30
C TYR A 3 15.83 6.45 -14.22
N VAL A 4 14.98 6.01 -15.15
CA VAL A 4 14.58 4.62 -15.32
C VAL A 4 15.51 3.96 -16.35
N GLN A 5 16.24 2.92 -15.92
CA GLN A 5 17.14 2.20 -16.82
C GLN A 5 16.34 1.43 -17.88
N GLY A 6 16.89 1.34 -19.09
CA GLY A 6 16.25 0.67 -20.23
C GLY A 6 15.36 1.57 -21.09
N TYR A 7 15.16 2.83 -20.69
CA TYR A 7 14.45 3.84 -21.47
C TYR A 7 15.37 4.97 -21.92
N LYS A 8 15.04 5.57 -23.06
CA LYS A 8 15.73 6.76 -23.59
C LYS A 8 15.30 8.02 -22.87
N TYR A 9 14.00 8.13 -22.57
CA TYR A 9 13.41 9.24 -21.83
C TYR A 9 12.57 8.72 -20.67
N ASP A 10 12.55 9.47 -19.57
CA ASP A 10 11.72 9.15 -18.42
C ASP A 10 10.27 9.60 -18.63
N VAL A 11 10.10 10.79 -19.21
CA VAL A 11 8.80 11.39 -19.45
C VAL A 11 8.77 11.92 -20.88
N PHE A 12 7.74 11.52 -21.63
CA PHE A 12 7.46 12.02 -22.97
C PHE A 12 6.17 12.83 -22.95
N VAL A 13 6.24 14.10 -23.36
CA VAL A 13 5.05 14.95 -23.44
C VAL A 13 4.52 14.97 -24.88
N SER A 14 3.33 14.41 -25.10
CA SER A 14 2.62 14.49 -26.39
C SER A 14 1.54 15.54 -26.33
N PHE A 15 1.50 16.39 -27.34
CA PHE A 15 0.58 17.52 -27.43
C PHE A 15 0.35 17.95 -28.89
N SER A 16 -0.74 18.66 -29.14
CA SER A 16 -0.97 19.28 -30.45
C SER A 16 -0.27 20.64 -30.52
N LEU A 17 0.39 20.93 -31.65
CA LEU A 17 1.06 22.22 -31.85
C LEU A 17 0.10 23.41 -31.81
N ALA A 18 -1.18 23.18 -32.11
CA ALA A 18 -2.21 24.21 -32.00
C ALA A 18 -2.42 24.67 -30.55
N ASP A 19 -2.16 23.80 -29.57
CA ASP A 19 -2.35 24.09 -28.16
C ASP A 19 -1.16 24.85 -27.54
N ASP A 20 -0.02 24.89 -28.25
CA ASP A 20 1.20 25.58 -27.81
C ASP A 20 1.45 26.90 -28.55
N VAL A 21 0.44 27.43 -29.25
CA VAL A 21 0.52 28.75 -29.87
C VAL A 21 0.29 29.82 -28.79
N ALA A 22 1.33 30.62 -28.52
CA ALA A 22 1.23 31.72 -27.57
C ALA A 22 0.31 32.84 -28.09
N PRO A 23 -0.62 33.35 -27.26
CA PRO A 23 -1.36 34.57 -27.55
C PRO A 23 -0.43 35.77 -27.75
N ALA A 24 -0.87 36.76 -28.52
CA ALA A 24 -0.07 37.97 -28.78
C ALA A 24 0.35 38.65 -27.47
N GLY A 25 1.66 38.86 -27.28
CA GLY A 25 2.23 39.46 -26.07
C GLY A 25 2.66 38.47 -24.99
N ILE A 26 2.37 37.18 -25.15
CA ILE A 26 2.87 36.10 -24.28
C ILE A 26 4.06 35.41 -24.96
N GLY A 27 5.17 35.26 -24.24
CA GLY A 27 6.44 34.76 -24.82
C GLY A 27 6.50 33.25 -25.05
N GLU A 28 5.77 32.45 -24.27
CA GLU A 28 5.76 30.98 -24.33
C GLU A 28 4.32 30.45 -24.45
N GLY A 29 4.11 29.39 -25.22
CA GLY A 29 2.79 28.73 -25.36
C GLY A 29 2.34 28.02 -24.08
N TRP A 30 1.07 27.65 -24.01
CA TRP A 30 0.48 27.02 -22.82
C TRP A 30 1.19 25.71 -22.46
N VAL A 31 1.43 24.85 -23.45
CA VAL A 31 2.06 23.54 -23.23
C VAL A 31 3.52 23.70 -22.84
N HIS A 32 4.21 24.68 -23.41
CA HIS A 32 5.59 25.03 -23.08
C HIS A 32 5.73 25.43 -21.61
N GLN A 33 4.85 26.31 -21.13
CA GLN A 33 4.82 26.73 -19.73
C GLN A 33 4.50 25.55 -18.81
N PHE A 34 3.49 24.75 -19.17
CA PHE A 34 3.12 23.53 -18.45
C PHE A 34 4.30 22.55 -18.34
N ALA A 35 4.96 22.22 -19.45
CA ALA A 35 6.06 21.27 -19.51
C ALA A 35 7.25 21.72 -18.64
N LYS A 36 7.61 23.00 -18.71
CA LYS A 36 8.69 23.61 -17.91
C LYS A 36 8.38 23.57 -16.41
N MET A 37 7.14 23.87 -16.04
CA MET A 37 6.70 23.85 -14.64
C MET A 37 6.61 22.42 -14.10
N LEU A 38 6.12 21.47 -14.91
CA LEU A 38 6.08 20.05 -14.58
C LEU A 38 7.48 19.46 -14.40
N GLU A 39 8.40 19.72 -15.34
CA GLU A 39 9.79 19.27 -15.24
C GLU A 39 10.46 19.83 -13.97
N THR A 40 10.27 21.11 -13.69
CA THR A 40 10.80 21.76 -12.48
C THR A 40 10.25 21.10 -11.21
N ALA A 41 8.94 20.88 -11.14
CA ALA A 41 8.28 20.24 -10.01
C ALA A 41 8.76 18.79 -9.81
N LEU A 42 8.97 18.04 -10.90
CA LEU A 42 9.51 16.68 -10.85
C LEU A 42 10.94 16.66 -10.33
N ARG A 43 11.83 17.49 -10.87
CA ARG A 43 13.23 17.58 -10.42
C ARG A 43 13.32 17.90 -8.93
N GLN A 44 12.55 18.88 -8.47
CA GLN A 44 12.47 19.25 -7.05
C GLN A 44 11.99 18.08 -6.18
N ARG A 45 10.94 17.36 -6.59
CA ARG A 45 10.34 16.25 -5.82
C ARG A 45 11.20 15.00 -5.78
N MET A 46 12.02 14.78 -6.80
CA MET A 46 12.94 13.67 -6.88
C MET A 46 14.27 13.97 -6.17
N GLY A 47 14.47 15.19 -5.65
CA GLY A 47 15.75 15.61 -5.07
C GLY A 47 16.89 15.62 -6.10
N LEU A 48 16.55 15.66 -7.39
CA LEU A 48 17.51 15.69 -8.49
C LEU A 48 17.85 17.16 -8.73
N GLY A 49 19.12 17.54 -8.55
CA GLY A 49 19.58 18.88 -8.92
C GLY A 49 19.33 19.18 -10.42
N LEU A 50 19.61 20.41 -10.87
CA LEU A 50 19.38 20.83 -12.27
C LEU A 50 20.10 19.96 -13.33
N LYS A 51 21.11 19.17 -12.93
CA LYS A 51 21.84 18.22 -13.77
C LYS A 51 21.59 16.74 -13.42
N GLY A 52 20.62 16.45 -12.55
CA GLY A 52 20.26 15.09 -12.16
C GLY A 52 19.62 14.32 -13.32
N GLY A 53 19.83 13.00 -13.35
CA GLY A 53 19.44 12.10 -14.44
C GLY A 53 17.94 11.88 -14.56
N LEU A 54 17.21 12.92 -14.96
CA LEU A 54 15.82 12.88 -15.45
C LEU A 54 15.85 13.38 -16.89
N GLU A 55 15.56 12.50 -17.84
CA GLU A 55 15.45 12.80 -19.26
C GLU A 55 14.00 13.11 -19.59
N PHE A 56 13.68 14.41 -19.62
CA PHE A 56 12.33 14.92 -19.89
C PHE A 56 12.24 15.34 -21.37
N PHE A 57 11.49 14.59 -22.17
CA PHE A 57 11.32 14.87 -23.58
C PHE A 57 10.12 15.79 -23.82
N PHE A 58 10.43 17.01 -24.22
CA PHE A 58 9.48 17.99 -24.72
C PHE A 58 10.05 18.64 -25.98
N SER A 59 9.42 18.41 -27.12
CA SER A 59 9.85 18.97 -28.40
C SER A 59 8.74 19.82 -29.02
N PRO A 60 8.82 21.16 -28.93
CA PRO A 60 8.02 22.03 -29.77
C PRO A 60 8.55 21.88 -31.18
N LYS A 61 7.79 21.19 -32.05
CA LYS A 61 8.19 20.81 -33.43
C LYS A 61 8.73 21.93 -34.33
N ARG A 62 8.68 23.20 -33.89
CA ARG A 62 9.30 24.37 -34.54
C ARG A 62 10.80 24.55 -34.25
N ALA A 63 11.37 23.86 -33.26
CA ALA A 63 12.75 24.10 -32.79
C ALA A 63 13.84 23.22 -33.45
N GLN A 64 13.52 22.45 -34.50
CA GLN A 64 14.45 21.45 -35.08
C GLN A 64 14.66 21.58 -36.61
N ASP A 65 14.66 22.80 -37.14
CA ASP A 65 15.16 23.17 -38.49
C ASP A 65 14.67 22.30 -39.67
N GLY A 66 13.48 21.70 -39.58
CA GLY A 66 12.81 20.98 -40.67
C GLY A 66 13.44 19.65 -41.10
N ASN A 67 14.46 19.15 -40.41
CA ASN A 67 15.21 17.95 -40.80
C ASN A 67 15.01 16.72 -39.87
N TYR A 68 13.89 16.68 -39.14
CA TYR A 68 13.63 15.61 -38.18
C TYR A 68 12.57 14.62 -38.67
N ASP A 69 12.92 13.34 -38.65
CA ASP A 69 12.10 12.23 -39.14
C ASP A 69 10.89 11.98 -38.21
N LEU A 70 9.69 11.88 -38.80
CA LEU A 70 8.46 11.53 -38.07
C LEU A 70 8.57 10.14 -37.44
N ALA A 71 9.31 9.21 -38.05
CA ALA A 71 9.56 7.89 -37.47
C ALA A 71 10.40 7.97 -36.19
N ALA A 72 11.26 8.99 -36.05
CA ALA A 72 12.04 9.21 -34.84
C ALA A 72 11.15 9.61 -33.65
N PHE A 73 10.09 10.40 -33.86
CA PHE A 73 9.13 10.75 -32.79
C PHE A 73 8.37 9.52 -32.28
N LEU A 74 7.95 8.63 -33.18
CA LEU A 74 7.29 7.39 -32.80
C LEU A 74 8.26 6.43 -32.08
N SER A 75 9.53 6.42 -32.47
CA SER A 75 10.58 5.69 -31.77
C SER A 75 10.85 6.25 -30.37
N ASP A 76 10.89 7.57 -30.25
CA ASP A 76 11.08 8.27 -28.98
C ASP A 76 9.91 8.02 -28.02
N ALA A 77 8.67 8.03 -28.53
CA ALA A 77 7.49 7.63 -27.76
C ALA A 77 7.60 6.18 -27.26
N ARG A 78 7.97 5.22 -28.13
CA ARG A 78 8.18 3.80 -27.75
C ARG A 78 9.26 3.62 -26.68
N GLN A 79 10.33 4.39 -26.76
CA GLN A 79 11.49 4.30 -25.87
C GLN A 79 11.35 5.13 -24.59
N SER A 80 10.14 5.64 -24.30
CA SER A 80 9.87 6.44 -23.11
C SER A 80 9.27 5.60 -21.99
N ALA A 81 9.73 5.84 -20.76
CA ALA A 81 9.24 5.14 -19.57
C ALA A 81 7.78 5.52 -19.27
N LEU A 82 7.41 6.78 -19.49
CA LEU A 82 6.08 7.32 -19.20
C LEU A 82 5.67 8.33 -20.28
N MET A 83 4.37 8.40 -20.57
CA MET A 83 3.81 9.37 -21.51
C MET A 83 2.79 10.28 -20.80
N VAL A 84 2.90 11.58 -21.04
CA VAL A 84 1.93 12.60 -20.63
C VAL A 84 1.23 13.12 -21.90
N SER A 85 -0.04 12.78 -22.07
CA SER A 85 -0.87 13.24 -23.18
C SER A 85 -1.66 14.47 -22.77
N VAL A 86 -1.37 15.59 -23.45
CA VAL A 86 -2.04 16.87 -23.29
C VAL A 86 -3.22 16.94 -24.26
N LEU A 87 -4.39 16.50 -23.79
CA LEU A 87 -5.61 16.37 -24.58
C LEU A 87 -6.31 17.70 -24.80
N SER A 88 -6.74 17.87 -26.04
CA SER A 88 -7.58 18.95 -26.55
C SER A 88 -8.36 18.41 -27.75
N PRO A 89 -9.36 19.15 -28.27
CA PRO A 89 -9.95 18.82 -29.56
C PRO A 89 -8.90 18.64 -30.68
N SER A 90 -7.86 19.49 -30.69
CA SER A 90 -6.78 19.44 -31.67
C SER A 90 -5.83 18.25 -31.51
N TYR A 91 -5.87 17.56 -30.36
CA TYR A 91 -5.11 16.34 -30.11
C TYR A 91 -5.75 15.12 -30.81
N VAL A 92 -7.08 15.07 -30.87
CA VAL A 92 -7.83 13.92 -31.39
C VAL A 92 -8.31 14.12 -32.82
N THR A 93 -8.43 15.36 -33.28
CA THR A 93 -9.00 15.69 -34.59
C THR A 93 -8.12 15.18 -35.75
N PRO A 94 -8.62 14.26 -36.60
CA PRO A 94 -7.92 13.80 -37.79
C PRO A 94 -7.61 14.94 -38.78
N ARG A 95 -6.53 14.81 -39.55
CA ARG A 95 -6.14 15.79 -40.59
C ARG A 95 -6.67 15.44 -41.98
N GLY A 96 -7.52 14.42 -42.07
CA GLY A 96 -8.16 13.93 -43.29
C GLY A 96 -8.84 12.58 -43.07
N PRO A 97 -9.56 12.06 -44.09
CA PRO A 97 -10.32 10.81 -43.98
C PRO A 97 -9.46 9.60 -43.58
N ASP A 98 -8.23 9.53 -44.11
CA ASP A 98 -7.28 8.43 -43.86
C ASP A 98 -6.02 8.91 -43.11
N ARG A 99 -6.11 10.04 -42.39
CA ARG A 99 -4.97 10.65 -41.69
C ARG A 99 -5.32 10.93 -40.24
N PRO A 100 -5.09 9.97 -39.32
CA PRO A 100 -5.26 10.23 -37.90
C PRO A 100 -4.36 11.38 -37.43
N ALA A 101 -4.71 12.00 -36.32
CA ALA A 101 -3.85 13.02 -35.72
C ALA A 101 -2.48 12.40 -35.36
N PHE A 102 -1.40 13.12 -35.59
CA PHE A 102 -0.05 12.59 -35.31
C PHE A 102 0.16 12.26 -33.82
N THR A 103 -0.50 13.01 -32.94
CA THR A 103 -0.61 12.77 -31.49
C THR A 103 -1.29 11.43 -31.15
N ILE A 104 -2.20 10.95 -32.00
CA ILE A 104 -2.78 9.61 -31.89
C ILE A 104 -1.77 8.55 -32.31
N LEU A 105 -1.00 8.79 -33.38
CA LEU A 105 0.08 7.89 -33.79
C LEU A 105 1.18 7.77 -32.72
N GLU A 106 1.56 8.89 -32.08
CA GLU A 106 2.49 8.90 -30.93
C GLU A 106 1.95 8.07 -29.77
N LEU A 107 0.65 8.22 -29.47
CA LEU A 107 -0.02 7.47 -28.41
C LEU A 107 -0.08 5.97 -28.72
N GLU A 108 -0.47 5.60 -29.94
CA GLU A 108 -0.51 4.20 -30.38
C GLU A 108 0.87 3.57 -30.32
N ALA A 109 1.90 4.27 -30.80
CA ALA A 109 3.28 3.82 -30.72
C ALA A 109 3.74 3.59 -29.26
N PHE A 110 3.36 4.47 -28.33
CA PHE A 110 3.64 4.25 -26.90
C PHE A 110 2.89 3.03 -26.33
N LEU A 111 1.63 2.84 -26.74
CA LEU A 111 0.77 1.75 -26.28
C LEU A 111 1.16 0.36 -26.80
N GLU A 112 2.01 0.28 -27.82
CA GLU A 112 2.59 -0.99 -28.29
C GLU A 112 3.49 -1.66 -27.22
N ALA A 113 4.02 -0.88 -26.26
CA ALA A 113 4.85 -1.41 -25.20
C ALA A 113 4.02 -2.08 -24.09
N ASP A 114 4.57 -3.14 -23.48
CA ASP A 114 3.87 -3.86 -22.41
C ASP A 114 3.53 -2.93 -21.22
N LYS A 115 2.33 -3.13 -20.66
CA LYS A 115 1.74 -2.33 -19.58
C LYS A 115 1.80 -0.80 -19.80
N ALA A 116 1.87 -0.34 -21.05
CA ALA A 116 1.96 1.09 -21.38
C ALA A 116 0.75 1.90 -20.92
N ALA A 117 -0.44 1.31 -20.94
CA ALA A 117 -1.65 1.95 -20.44
C ALA A 117 -1.52 2.37 -18.96
N GLU A 118 -0.80 1.63 -18.12
CA GLU A 118 -0.55 2.01 -16.72
C GLU A 118 0.47 3.16 -16.57
N ARG A 119 1.25 3.42 -17.61
CA ARG A 119 2.29 4.45 -17.68
C ARG A 119 1.85 5.67 -18.50
N LEU A 120 0.55 5.76 -18.79
CA LEU A 120 -0.08 6.89 -19.47
C LEU A 120 -0.74 7.83 -18.47
N PHE A 121 -0.33 9.10 -18.48
CA PHE A 121 -0.93 10.20 -17.74
C PHE A 121 -1.67 11.12 -18.72
N VAL A 122 -2.87 11.54 -18.34
CA VAL A 122 -3.75 12.33 -19.20
C VAL A 122 -4.02 13.69 -18.56
N VAL A 123 -3.78 14.76 -19.31
CA VAL A 123 -4.03 16.15 -18.94
C VAL A 123 -5.00 16.74 -19.95
N LYS A 124 -6.15 17.26 -19.52
CA LYS A 124 -7.15 17.84 -20.42
C LYS A 124 -7.05 19.36 -20.39
N VAL A 125 -6.61 19.96 -21.48
CA VAL A 125 -6.52 21.44 -21.65
C VAL A 125 -7.86 22.02 -22.07
N LEU A 126 -8.64 21.23 -22.81
CA LEU A 126 -10.01 21.53 -23.20
C LEU A 126 -10.79 20.22 -23.28
N PRO A 127 -12.12 20.26 -23.06
CA PRO A 127 -12.96 19.10 -23.28
C PRO A 127 -12.90 18.69 -24.75
N PHE A 128 -12.93 17.38 -25.00
CA PHE A 128 -12.98 16.78 -26.33
C PHE A 128 -14.10 15.75 -26.38
N ASP A 129 -14.53 15.41 -27.59
CA ASP A 129 -15.55 14.39 -27.79
C ASP A 129 -14.99 13.00 -27.44
N ARG A 130 -15.46 12.44 -26.31
CA ARG A 130 -15.08 11.13 -25.79
C ARG A 130 -15.63 9.96 -26.61
N ASP A 131 -16.66 10.22 -27.41
CA ASP A 131 -17.29 9.21 -28.25
C ASP A 131 -16.71 9.18 -29.67
N GLY A 132 -15.77 10.08 -29.96
CA GLY A 132 -15.07 10.15 -31.23
C GLY A 132 -14.11 8.99 -31.53
N PRO A 133 -13.55 8.95 -32.75
CA PRO A 133 -12.63 7.92 -33.21
C PRO A 133 -11.23 8.13 -32.60
N HIS A 134 -11.05 7.71 -31.35
CA HIS A 134 -9.75 7.74 -30.66
C HIS A 134 -9.52 6.45 -29.84
N PRO A 135 -8.27 6.11 -29.50
CA PRO A 135 -7.94 4.88 -28.79
C PRO A 135 -8.70 4.72 -27.46
N LYS A 136 -9.09 3.48 -27.14
CA LYS A 136 -9.81 3.14 -25.88
C LYS A 136 -9.04 3.56 -24.63
N ALA A 137 -7.71 3.54 -24.68
CA ALA A 137 -6.85 4.00 -23.59
C ALA A 137 -7.13 5.46 -23.13
N LEU A 138 -7.67 6.32 -24.02
CA LEU A 138 -8.08 7.68 -23.65
C LEU A 138 -9.49 7.75 -23.04
N ARG A 139 -10.34 6.75 -23.29
CA ARG A 139 -11.69 6.64 -22.69
C ARG A 139 -11.61 6.13 -21.25
N ASP A 140 -10.76 5.13 -21.02
CA ASP A 140 -10.68 4.40 -19.75
C ASP A 140 -9.84 5.13 -18.68
N LYS A 141 -9.18 6.24 -19.03
CA LYS A 141 -8.33 7.03 -18.12
C LYS A 141 -9.03 8.30 -17.64
N LEU A 142 -9.16 8.43 -16.32
CA LEU A 142 -9.49 9.70 -15.65
C LEU A 142 -8.28 10.64 -15.73
N GLY A 143 -8.29 11.54 -16.72
CA GLY A 143 -7.31 12.63 -16.82
C GLY A 143 -7.66 13.83 -15.96
N LYS A 144 -6.64 14.60 -15.56
CA LYS A 144 -6.80 15.84 -14.79
C LYS A 144 -7.26 16.98 -15.69
N ASP A 145 -8.23 17.75 -15.22
CA ASP A 145 -8.81 18.86 -15.97
C ASP A 145 -8.04 20.14 -15.69
N PHE A 146 -7.33 20.63 -16.70
CA PHE A 146 -6.59 21.89 -16.72
C PHE A 146 -7.38 23.01 -17.41
N TYR A 147 -8.71 22.92 -17.32
CA TYR A 147 -9.65 23.94 -17.77
C TYR A 147 -10.71 24.16 -16.70
N TYR A 148 -11.43 25.28 -16.83
CA TYR A 148 -12.57 25.61 -16.00
C TYR A 148 -13.73 26.01 -16.89
N GLU A 149 -14.95 25.81 -16.40
CA GLU A 149 -16.13 26.37 -17.04
C GLU A 149 -16.35 27.78 -16.52
N THR A 150 -16.49 28.72 -17.45
CA THR A 150 -16.94 30.09 -17.13
C THR A 150 -18.38 30.06 -16.60
N PRO A 151 -18.86 31.13 -15.94
CA PRO A 151 -20.27 31.23 -15.53
C PRO A 151 -21.27 31.06 -16.69
N THR A 152 -20.82 31.28 -17.92
CA THR A 152 -21.60 31.08 -19.17
C THR A 152 -21.50 29.67 -19.73
N GLY A 153 -20.85 28.72 -19.04
CA GLY A 153 -20.68 27.33 -19.46
C GLY A 153 -19.64 27.12 -20.57
N VAL A 154 -18.82 28.13 -20.87
CA VAL A 154 -17.75 28.02 -21.88
C VAL A 154 -16.49 27.48 -21.20
N PRO A 155 -15.93 26.35 -21.66
CA PRO A 155 -14.68 25.82 -21.14
C PRO A 155 -13.51 26.71 -21.56
N MET A 156 -12.67 27.09 -20.60
CA MET A 156 -11.46 27.89 -20.83
C MET A 156 -10.25 27.22 -20.16
N PRO A 157 -9.09 27.17 -20.83
CA PRO A 157 -7.87 26.65 -20.21
C PRO A 157 -7.48 27.45 -18.97
N LEU A 158 -6.90 26.79 -17.97
CA LEU A 158 -6.29 27.48 -16.84
C LEU A 158 -5.06 28.24 -17.31
N ASP A 159 -5.09 29.55 -17.19
CA ASP A 159 -4.00 30.43 -17.60
C ASP A 159 -2.92 30.49 -16.49
N PRO A 160 -1.69 30.00 -16.74
CA PRO A 160 -0.59 30.07 -15.79
C PRO A 160 -0.09 31.51 -15.54
N THR A 161 -0.42 32.46 -16.42
CA THR A 161 0.02 33.86 -16.32
C THR A 161 -0.94 34.73 -15.49
N SER A 162 -2.20 34.32 -15.38
CA SER A 162 -3.19 35.02 -14.56
C SER A 162 -3.01 34.71 -13.07
N PRO A 163 -2.79 35.72 -12.20
CA PRO A 163 -2.59 35.50 -10.76
C PRO A 163 -3.71 34.68 -10.10
N GLU A 164 -4.96 34.87 -10.53
CA GLU A 164 -6.15 34.22 -9.98
C GLU A 164 -6.23 32.73 -10.32
N ARG A 165 -5.73 32.35 -11.51
CA ARG A 165 -5.79 30.96 -12.01
C ARG A 165 -4.48 30.21 -11.83
N ARG A 166 -3.39 30.93 -11.59
CA ARG A 166 -2.05 30.37 -11.40
C ARG A 166 -1.96 29.44 -10.20
N GLU A 167 -2.64 29.73 -9.09
CA GLU A 167 -2.62 28.84 -7.92
C GLU A 167 -3.27 27.49 -8.23
N GLN A 168 -4.47 27.50 -8.82
CA GLN A 168 -5.16 26.28 -9.26
C GLN A 168 -4.32 25.49 -10.27
N PHE A 169 -3.71 26.17 -11.24
CA PHE A 169 -2.80 25.56 -12.19
C PHE A 169 -1.61 24.89 -11.50
N MET A 170 -0.96 25.60 -10.56
CA MET A 170 0.21 25.10 -9.83
C MET A 170 -0.11 23.88 -8.97
N THR A 171 -1.26 23.86 -8.29
CA THR A 171 -1.72 22.71 -7.52
C THR A 171 -1.83 21.48 -8.42
N LEU A 172 -2.52 21.59 -9.56
CA LEU A 172 -2.68 20.48 -10.50
C LEU A 172 -1.34 19.98 -11.07
N VAL A 173 -0.41 20.90 -11.38
CA VAL A 173 0.96 20.54 -11.79
C VAL A 173 1.68 19.77 -10.69
N HIS A 174 1.60 20.22 -9.45
CA HIS A 174 2.26 19.60 -8.31
C HIS A 174 1.72 18.21 -7.99
N ASP A 175 0.41 18.02 -8.13
CA ASP A 175 -0.23 16.72 -7.92
C ASP A 175 0.10 15.75 -9.07
N LEU A 176 0.13 16.26 -10.31
CA LEU A 176 0.58 15.46 -11.46
C LEU A 176 2.04 15.04 -11.29
N ALA A 177 2.91 15.96 -10.88
CA ALA A 177 4.31 15.66 -10.61
C ALA A 177 4.49 14.61 -9.52
N HIS A 178 3.65 14.64 -8.46
CA HIS A 178 3.66 13.62 -7.41
C HIS A 178 3.26 12.23 -7.95
N GLY A 179 2.20 12.15 -8.76
CA GLY A 179 1.78 10.90 -9.39
C GLY A 179 2.85 10.32 -10.33
N ILE A 180 3.45 11.16 -11.18
CA ILE A 180 4.53 10.76 -12.09
C ILE A 180 5.76 10.29 -11.31
N LYS A 181 6.17 11.00 -10.25
CA LYS A 181 7.30 10.60 -9.39
C LYS A 181 7.11 9.19 -8.85
N ASN A 182 5.95 8.91 -8.23
CA ASN A 182 5.68 7.60 -7.64
C ASN A 182 5.76 6.51 -8.71
N ARG A 183 5.22 6.75 -9.91
CA ARG A 183 5.27 5.79 -11.00
C ARG A 183 6.70 5.55 -11.51
N LEU A 184 7.50 6.59 -11.68
CA LEU A 184 8.91 6.47 -12.08
C LEU A 184 9.73 5.70 -11.04
N GLN A 185 9.44 5.85 -9.75
CA GLN A 185 10.06 5.07 -8.68
C GLN A 185 9.73 3.58 -8.79
N THR A 186 8.44 3.23 -8.93
CA THR A 186 8.01 1.84 -9.13
C THR A 186 8.65 1.20 -10.37
N LEU A 187 8.75 1.95 -11.49
CA LEU A 187 9.39 1.45 -12.71
C LEU A 187 10.88 1.22 -12.52
N ARG A 188 11.57 2.11 -11.81
CA ARG A 188 13.00 1.97 -11.51
C ARG A 188 13.27 0.78 -10.58
N GLU A 189 12.40 0.54 -9.61
CA GLU A 189 12.47 -0.63 -8.71
C GLU A 189 12.27 -1.93 -9.50
N SER A 190 11.31 -1.93 -10.44
CA SER A 190 10.99 -3.09 -11.28
C SER A 190 12.05 -3.38 -12.37
N ALA A 191 12.77 -2.35 -12.85
CA ALA A 191 13.74 -2.46 -13.95
C ALA A 191 15.18 -2.75 -13.51
N ARG A 192 15.45 -2.83 -12.20
CA ARG A 192 16.78 -3.13 -11.70
C ARG A 192 17.10 -4.60 -11.98
N PRO A 193 18.13 -4.95 -12.79
CA PRO A 193 18.56 -6.34 -12.88
C PRO A 193 18.99 -6.79 -11.47
N PRO A 194 18.76 -8.07 -11.10
CA PRO A 194 19.23 -8.62 -9.83
C PRO A 194 20.76 -8.58 -9.85
N THR A 195 21.31 -7.44 -9.47
CA THR A 195 22.73 -7.25 -9.33
C THR A 195 23.09 -8.03 -8.07
N LEU A 196 24.04 -8.95 -8.20
CA LEU A 196 24.67 -9.74 -7.13
C LEU A 196 25.36 -8.83 -6.10
N LEU A 197 24.55 -8.04 -5.41
CA LEU A 197 24.71 -7.68 -4.03
C LEU A 197 23.40 -8.15 -3.44
N VAL A 198 23.44 -9.33 -2.82
CA VAL A 198 22.40 -9.82 -1.93
C VAL A 198 22.33 -8.83 -0.76
N GLN A 199 21.74 -7.67 -1.00
CA GLN A 199 20.75 -7.17 -0.07
C GLN A 199 19.55 -8.04 -0.38
N PRO A 200 19.16 -8.96 0.52
CA PRO A 200 17.84 -9.53 0.37
C PRO A 200 16.89 -8.34 0.27
N GLU A 201 16.07 -8.28 -0.80
CA GLU A 201 14.70 -7.85 -0.57
C GLU A 201 14.33 -8.56 0.74
N PRO A 202 13.93 -7.86 1.81
CA PRO A 202 13.08 -8.54 2.75
C PRO A 202 11.97 -9.06 1.84
N ALA A 203 11.95 -10.37 1.58
CA ALA A 203 10.71 -11.08 1.36
C ALA A 203 9.82 -10.45 2.40
N SER A 204 8.90 -9.59 1.95
CA SER A 204 8.20 -8.65 2.82
C SER A 204 7.86 -9.48 4.02
N ILE A 205 8.55 -9.16 5.12
CA ILE A 205 8.22 -9.75 6.39
C ILE A 205 6.82 -9.17 6.50
N GLU A 206 5.82 -9.95 6.14
CA GLU A 206 4.48 -9.78 6.66
C GLU A 206 4.70 -10.03 8.15
N LEU A 207 5.29 -9.02 8.82
CA LEU A 207 4.95 -8.71 10.18
C LEU A 207 3.44 -8.80 10.14
N PRO A 208 2.83 -9.73 10.90
CA PRO A 208 1.41 -9.96 10.82
C PRO A 208 0.73 -8.60 10.84
N PRO A 209 -0.09 -8.29 9.83
CA PRO A 209 -0.61 -6.93 9.68
C PRO A 209 -1.26 -6.54 10.99
N LEU A 210 -0.97 -5.32 11.44
CA LEU A 210 -1.44 -4.82 12.72
C LEU A 210 -2.99 -4.87 12.78
N GLY A 211 -3.63 -4.91 11.62
CA GLY A 211 -4.96 -5.46 11.40
C GLY A 211 -5.37 -5.29 9.94
N THR A 212 -6.60 -5.69 9.63
CA THR A 212 -7.24 -5.40 8.34
C THR A 212 -8.28 -4.31 8.54
N VAL A 213 -8.17 -3.21 7.80
CA VAL A 213 -9.11 -2.08 7.86
C VAL A 213 -9.84 -1.93 6.52
N LEU A 214 -11.15 -1.80 6.58
CA LEU A 214 -11.99 -1.45 5.45
C LEU A 214 -12.07 0.07 5.30
N LEU A 215 -11.41 0.64 4.30
CA LEU A 215 -11.49 2.05 3.98
C LEU A 215 -12.60 2.30 2.97
N THR A 216 -13.69 2.91 3.41
CA THR A 216 -14.90 3.05 2.60
C THR A 216 -14.69 3.93 1.37
N LYS A 217 -15.60 3.79 0.40
CA LYS A 217 -15.77 4.78 -0.68
C LYS A 217 -16.09 6.15 -0.07
N VAL A 218 -15.47 7.20 -0.60
CA VAL A 218 -15.70 8.60 -0.19
C VAL A 218 -16.23 9.40 -1.37
N THR A 219 -16.73 10.60 -1.09
CA THR A 219 -17.12 11.58 -2.10
C THR A 219 -15.88 12.23 -2.71
N GLU A 220 -15.98 12.69 -3.97
CA GLU A 220 -14.86 13.24 -4.73
C GLU A 220 -14.12 14.39 -4.01
N ASP A 221 -14.81 15.12 -3.13
CA ASP A 221 -14.23 16.18 -2.31
C ASP A 221 -13.34 15.68 -1.17
N LEU A 222 -13.30 14.37 -0.90
CA LEU A 222 -12.50 13.74 0.16
C LEU A 222 -11.48 12.73 -0.36
N ASP A 223 -11.23 12.68 -1.68
CA ASP A 223 -10.28 11.72 -2.27
C ASP A 223 -8.85 11.94 -1.74
N ASP A 224 -8.43 13.19 -1.57
CA ASP A 224 -7.10 13.54 -1.04
C ASP A 224 -6.94 13.12 0.43
N GLU A 225 -7.96 13.35 1.26
CA GLU A 225 -8.00 12.92 2.65
C GLU A 225 -8.00 11.39 2.76
N ARG A 226 -8.74 10.71 1.88
CA ARG A 226 -8.76 9.24 1.82
C ARG A 226 -7.38 8.69 1.47
N ASP A 227 -6.73 9.23 0.47
CA ASP A 227 -5.36 8.85 0.06
C ASP A 227 -4.36 9.05 1.20
N GLN A 228 -4.49 10.15 1.93
CA GLN A 228 -3.65 10.44 3.08
C GLN A 228 -3.87 9.45 4.23
N VAL A 229 -5.12 9.09 4.53
CA VAL A 229 -5.44 8.06 5.54
C VAL A 229 -4.93 6.70 5.09
N GLN A 230 -5.10 6.35 3.81
CA GLN A 230 -4.62 5.11 3.23
C GLN A 230 -3.10 4.96 3.41
N ARG A 231 -2.32 5.95 2.96
CA ARG A 231 -0.85 5.94 3.09
C ARG A 231 -0.40 5.88 4.54
N HIS A 232 -1.10 6.57 5.44
CA HIS A 232 -0.78 6.53 6.87
C HIS A 232 -0.99 5.14 7.45
N LEU A 233 -2.12 4.48 7.15
CA LEU A 233 -2.40 3.13 7.64
C LEU A 233 -1.42 2.08 7.06
N GLU A 234 -1.06 2.22 5.78
CA GLU A 234 -0.02 1.40 5.13
C GLU A 234 1.34 1.55 5.83
N GLN A 235 1.72 2.76 6.29
CA GLN A 235 2.95 2.97 7.07
C GLN A 235 2.99 2.20 8.39
N PHE A 236 1.82 1.90 8.98
CA PHE A 236 1.69 1.09 10.20
C PHE A 236 1.46 -0.40 9.91
N ASN A 237 1.70 -0.85 8.67
CA ASN A 237 1.55 -2.24 8.24
C ASN A 237 0.11 -2.77 8.42
N VAL A 238 -0.88 -1.89 8.24
CA VAL A 238 -2.31 -2.26 8.25
C VAL A 238 -2.73 -2.66 6.84
N ARG A 239 -3.40 -3.80 6.70
CA ARG A 239 -3.95 -4.23 5.42
C ARG A 239 -5.21 -3.44 5.10
N ILE A 240 -5.28 -2.82 3.93
CA ILE A 240 -6.43 -1.99 3.54
C ILE A 240 -7.30 -2.73 2.51
N LEU A 241 -8.61 -2.70 2.74
CA LEU A 241 -9.63 -3.17 1.80
C LEU A 241 -10.46 -1.97 1.29
N PRO A 242 -10.91 -1.98 0.02
CA PRO A 242 -10.69 -3.03 -0.99
C PRO A 242 -9.28 -2.98 -1.60
N GLN A 243 -8.66 -4.15 -1.85
CA GLN A 243 -7.33 -4.21 -2.49
C GLN A 243 -7.33 -3.70 -3.94
N SER A 244 -8.46 -3.81 -4.63
CA SER A 244 -8.64 -3.32 -6.00
C SER A 244 -8.76 -1.79 -6.10
N GLY A 245 -8.84 -1.08 -4.96
CA GLY A 245 -8.96 0.38 -4.90
C GLY A 245 -10.34 0.95 -5.22
N SER A 246 -11.26 0.17 -5.79
CA SER A 246 -12.62 0.63 -6.11
C SER A 246 -13.68 -0.48 -5.95
N TYR A 247 -14.93 -0.06 -5.74
CA TYR A 247 -16.10 -0.94 -5.73
C TYR A 247 -16.89 -0.84 -7.05
N PRO A 248 -17.59 -1.92 -7.47
CA PRO A 248 -18.50 -1.90 -8.61
C PRO A 248 -19.58 -0.83 -8.48
N SER A 249 -20.05 -0.30 -9.61
CA SER A 249 -21.05 0.78 -9.65
C SER A 249 -22.50 0.30 -9.42
N GLY A 250 -22.78 -1.00 -9.52
CA GLY A 250 -24.12 -1.54 -9.32
C GLY A 250 -24.48 -1.73 -7.85
N ASP A 251 -25.66 -1.29 -7.41
CA ASP A 251 -26.12 -1.35 -6.00
C ASP A 251 -25.97 -2.75 -5.36
N ALA A 252 -26.46 -3.81 -6.03
CA ALA A 252 -26.42 -5.17 -5.50
C ALA A 252 -25.00 -5.79 -5.51
N GLU A 253 -24.21 -5.47 -6.53
CA GLU A 253 -22.82 -5.93 -6.66
C GLU A 253 -21.92 -5.23 -5.63
N PHE A 254 -22.18 -3.94 -5.39
CA PHE A 254 -21.56 -3.13 -4.35
C PHE A 254 -21.84 -3.71 -2.96
N GLU A 255 -23.11 -3.97 -2.62
CA GLU A 255 -23.45 -4.54 -1.31
C GLU A 255 -22.78 -5.90 -1.08
N THR A 256 -22.71 -6.74 -2.11
CA THR A 256 -22.09 -8.07 -2.03
C THR A 256 -20.57 -7.97 -1.84
N ALA A 257 -19.90 -7.15 -2.66
CA ALA A 257 -18.46 -6.92 -2.54
C ALA A 257 -18.09 -6.27 -1.20
N TYR A 258 -18.86 -5.26 -0.78
CA TYR A 258 -18.68 -4.59 0.50
C TYR A 258 -18.90 -5.54 1.68
N ALA A 259 -19.91 -6.41 1.62
CA ALA A 259 -20.16 -7.40 2.67
C ALA A 259 -19.01 -8.43 2.79
N SER A 260 -18.44 -8.85 1.66
CA SER A 260 -17.27 -9.74 1.63
C SER A 260 -16.07 -9.08 2.31
N ASP A 261 -15.74 -7.84 1.93
CA ASP A 261 -14.62 -7.10 2.52
C ASP A 261 -14.87 -6.76 4.00
N LEU A 262 -16.12 -6.49 4.38
CA LEU A 262 -16.53 -6.23 5.76
C LEU A 262 -16.35 -7.46 6.66
N GLN A 263 -16.52 -8.67 6.13
CA GLN A 263 -16.21 -9.89 6.90
C GLN A 263 -14.71 -10.03 7.16
N ALA A 264 -13.89 -9.73 6.16
CA ALA A 264 -12.43 -9.82 6.23
C ALA A 264 -11.77 -8.69 7.05
N ALA A 265 -12.46 -7.57 7.26
CA ALA A 265 -11.94 -6.44 8.02
C ALA A 265 -12.15 -6.58 9.54
N ASP A 266 -11.15 -6.15 10.32
CA ASP A 266 -11.23 -6.00 11.77
C ASP A 266 -11.98 -4.72 12.17
N MET A 267 -11.90 -3.68 11.34
CA MET A 267 -12.48 -2.35 11.61
C MET A 267 -12.85 -1.64 10.31
N VAL A 268 -13.87 -0.77 10.37
CA VAL A 268 -14.31 0.08 9.26
C VAL A 268 -13.90 1.53 9.50
N VAL A 269 -13.32 2.17 8.49
CA VAL A 269 -12.96 3.60 8.51
C VAL A 269 -13.74 4.31 7.43
N GLN A 270 -14.53 5.30 7.83
CA GLN A 270 -15.39 6.06 6.93
C GLN A 270 -15.15 7.57 7.06
N LEU A 271 -14.85 8.22 5.94
CA LEU A 271 -14.76 9.68 5.87
C LEU A 271 -16.07 10.23 5.31
N LEU A 272 -16.67 11.17 6.03
CA LEU A 272 -17.99 11.73 5.73
C LEU A 272 -17.86 13.20 5.32
N SER A 273 -18.43 13.53 4.16
CA SER A 273 -18.59 14.91 3.69
C SER A 273 -20.03 15.40 3.89
N ARG A 274 -20.31 16.63 3.45
CA ARG A 274 -21.68 17.16 3.37
C ARG A 274 -22.57 16.41 2.37
N LEU A 275 -21.97 15.66 1.45
CA LEU A 275 -22.69 14.97 0.38
C LEU A 275 -22.92 13.50 0.75
N PRO A 276 -24.11 12.93 0.48
CA PRO A 276 -24.44 11.54 0.82
C PRO A 276 -23.80 10.51 -0.12
N GLY A 277 -23.17 10.94 -1.21
CA GLY A 277 -22.62 10.08 -2.25
C GLY A 277 -23.60 9.82 -3.41
N ARG A 278 -23.09 9.88 -4.65
CA ARG A 278 -23.91 9.77 -5.89
C ARG A 278 -24.23 8.34 -6.30
N GLU A 279 -23.23 7.46 -6.36
CA GLU A 279 -23.39 6.08 -6.85
C GLU A 279 -22.57 5.07 -6.02
N PRO A 280 -23.20 4.02 -5.46
CA PRO A 280 -24.66 3.82 -5.38
C PRO A 280 -25.32 4.94 -4.55
N LYS A 281 -26.58 5.27 -4.83
CA LYS A 281 -27.22 6.47 -4.26
C LYS A 281 -27.23 6.42 -2.73
N GLY A 282 -26.59 7.39 -2.07
CA GLY A 282 -26.51 7.42 -0.61
C GLY A 282 -25.57 6.37 -0.02
N TYR A 283 -24.52 5.96 -0.73
CA TYR A 283 -23.60 4.91 -0.28
C TYR A 283 -23.01 5.17 1.11
N ALA A 284 -22.86 6.42 1.54
CA ALA A 284 -22.35 6.74 2.88
C ALA A 284 -23.26 6.16 3.97
N LEU A 285 -24.59 6.32 3.85
CA LEU A 285 -25.55 5.70 4.75
C LEU A 285 -25.57 4.19 4.63
N THR A 286 -25.53 3.67 3.40
CA THR A 286 -25.56 2.22 3.16
C THR A 286 -24.36 1.53 3.80
N GLN A 287 -23.16 2.08 3.65
CA GLN A 287 -21.93 1.58 4.26
C GLN A 287 -21.99 1.60 5.80
N ALA A 288 -22.46 2.71 6.38
CA ALA A 288 -22.62 2.84 7.82
C ALA A 288 -23.64 1.84 8.37
N ARG A 289 -24.78 1.67 7.69
CA ARG A 289 -25.83 0.70 8.06
C ARG A 289 -25.31 -0.73 8.00
N LEU A 290 -24.56 -1.08 6.95
CA LEU A 290 -23.99 -2.42 6.78
C LEU A 290 -22.93 -2.72 7.85
N ALA A 291 -22.05 -1.76 8.14
CA ALA A 291 -21.07 -1.88 9.23
C ALA A 291 -21.73 -2.06 10.60
N ALA A 292 -22.77 -1.28 10.89
CA ALA A 292 -23.54 -1.39 12.14
C ALA A 292 -24.27 -2.74 12.24
N LYS A 293 -24.89 -3.22 11.16
CA LYS A 293 -25.55 -4.53 11.11
C LYS A 293 -24.57 -5.69 11.34
N ALA A 294 -23.32 -5.56 10.88
CA ALA A 294 -22.26 -6.54 11.09
C ALA A 294 -21.63 -6.46 12.50
N GLY A 295 -21.98 -5.45 13.31
CA GLY A 295 -21.41 -5.25 14.65
C GLY A 295 -19.90 -4.97 14.64
N LYS A 296 -19.34 -4.53 13.51
CA LYS A 296 -17.91 -4.23 13.37
C LYS A 296 -17.60 -2.84 13.97
N PRO A 297 -16.46 -2.66 14.65
CA PRO A 297 -16.02 -1.35 15.11
C PRO A 297 -15.91 -0.39 13.92
N ILE A 298 -16.52 0.78 14.02
CA ILE A 298 -16.49 1.82 12.99
C ILE A 298 -15.86 3.10 13.55
N ALA A 299 -14.89 3.67 12.83
CA ALA A 299 -14.43 5.03 13.05
C ALA A 299 -14.90 5.90 11.90
N GLN A 300 -15.66 6.93 12.24
CA GLN A 300 -16.16 7.88 11.27
C GLN A 300 -15.46 9.22 11.49
N TRP A 301 -15.15 9.93 10.42
CA TRP A 301 -14.56 11.26 10.48
C TRP A 301 -15.41 12.26 9.73
N ARG A 302 -15.53 13.46 10.27
CA ARG A 302 -16.01 14.62 9.53
C ARG A 302 -15.11 15.81 9.80
N HIS A 303 -14.98 16.68 8.80
CA HIS A 303 -14.23 17.91 8.96
C HIS A 303 -14.87 18.81 10.05
N PRO A 304 -14.10 19.41 10.97
CA PRO A 304 -14.65 20.22 12.06
C PRO A 304 -15.35 21.49 11.58
N GLY A 305 -14.92 22.03 10.43
CA GLY A 305 -15.56 23.18 9.76
C GLY A 305 -16.81 22.84 8.93
N LEU A 306 -17.33 21.62 8.99
CA LEU A 306 -18.49 21.22 8.20
C LEU A 306 -19.79 21.82 8.76
N GLU A 307 -20.48 22.64 7.96
CA GLU A 307 -21.77 23.23 8.33
C GLU A 307 -22.93 22.24 8.16
N LEU A 308 -23.39 21.64 9.26
CA LEU A 308 -24.47 20.64 9.28
C LEU A 308 -25.84 21.19 8.83
N ASP A 309 -26.05 22.50 9.00
CA ASP A 309 -27.29 23.17 8.59
C ASP A 309 -27.47 23.20 7.06
N ARG A 310 -26.37 23.12 6.30
CA ARG A 310 -26.38 23.10 4.82
C ARG A 310 -26.58 21.71 4.22
N VAL A 311 -26.71 20.67 5.04
CA VAL A 311 -26.95 19.30 4.59
C VAL A 311 -28.44 19.14 4.25
N ALA A 312 -28.77 18.89 2.97
CA ALA A 312 -30.16 18.81 2.52
C ALA A 312 -30.90 17.55 3.02
N ASP A 313 -30.18 16.46 3.25
CA ASP A 313 -30.75 15.17 3.65
C ASP A 313 -30.71 14.99 5.19
N PRO A 314 -31.87 14.87 5.86
CA PRO A 314 -31.94 14.67 7.30
C PRO A 314 -31.26 13.38 7.78
N ALA A 315 -31.33 12.30 7.00
CA ALA A 315 -30.74 11.01 7.38
C ALA A 315 -29.20 11.05 7.30
N HIS A 316 -28.66 11.84 6.37
CA HIS A 316 -27.21 12.08 6.27
C HIS A 316 -26.71 13.00 7.38
N ARG A 317 -27.52 13.97 7.82
CA ARG A 317 -27.21 14.80 8.98
C ARG A 317 -27.09 13.95 10.25
N GLU A 318 -28.02 13.02 10.48
CA GLU A 318 -27.96 12.12 11.64
C GLU A 318 -26.70 11.23 11.62
N LEU A 319 -26.27 10.77 10.43
CA LEU A 319 -25.01 10.04 10.27
C LEU A 319 -23.78 10.90 10.65
N LEU A 320 -23.78 12.19 10.31
CA LEU A 320 -22.70 13.13 10.64
C LEU A 320 -22.67 13.52 12.13
N GLU A 321 -23.78 13.39 12.85
CA GLU A 321 -23.90 13.62 14.29
C GLU A 321 -23.75 12.34 15.12
N GLY A 322 -23.49 11.21 14.46
CA GLY A 322 -23.40 9.90 15.10
C GLY A 322 -22.33 9.83 16.21
N PRO A 323 -22.52 8.97 17.23
CA PRO A 323 -21.61 8.86 18.38
C PRO A 323 -20.20 8.34 18.02
N ASN A 324 -20.04 7.74 16.84
CA ASN A 324 -18.76 7.21 16.35
C ASN A 324 -17.98 8.22 15.48
N VAL A 325 -18.52 9.43 15.30
CA VAL A 325 -17.94 10.49 14.47
C VAL A 325 -16.92 11.29 15.27
N VAL A 326 -15.68 11.27 14.80
CA VAL A 326 -14.59 12.10 15.29
C VAL A 326 -14.61 13.42 14.54
N VAL A 327 -14.77 14.51 15.29
CA VAL A 327 -14.84 15.89 14.79
C VAL A 327 -13.53 16.60 15.13
N ASP A 328 -12.45 16.23 14.44
CA ASP A 328 -11.12 16.76 14.70
C ASP A 328 -10.32 16.87 13.39
N GLY A 329 -9.11 17.43 13.44
CA GLY A 329 -8.18 17.44 12.32
C GLY A 329 -7.84 16.03 11.84
N LEU A 330 -7.57 15.90 10.54
CA LEU A 330 -7.31 14.61 9.89
C LEU A 330 -6.12 13.86 10.53
N GLU A 331 -5.08 14.57 10.99
CA GLU A 331 -3.92 13.97 11.65
C GLU A 331 -4.29 13.31 13.00
N ALA A 332 -5.14 13.95 13.78
CA ALA A 332 -5.63 13.38 15.04
C ALA A 332 -6.48 12.13 14.77
N PHE A 333 -7.30 12.18 13.71
CA PHE A 333 -8.09 11.03 13.29
C PHE A 333 -7.24 9.83 12.85
N LYS A 334 -6.20 10.07 12.04
CA LYS A 334 -5.25 9.03 11.62
C LYS A 334 -4.63 8.30 12.81
N ALA A 335 -4.16 9.06 13.82
CA ALA A 335 -3.57 8.51 15.04
C ALA A 335 -4.60 7.74 15.90
N GLU A 336 -5.84 8.22 15.98
CA GLU A 336 -6.93 7.57 16.71
C GLU A 336 -7.30 6.22 16.09
N VAL A 337 -7.35 6.12 14.75
CA VAL A 337 -7.64 4.86 14.04
C VAL A 337 -6.61 3.78 14.39
N VAL A 338 -5.31 4.11 14.34
CA VAL A 338 -4.23 3.16 14.70
C VAL A 338 -4.34 2.74 16.16
N THR A 339 -4.64 3.69 17.06
CA THR A 339 -4.79 3.43 18.49
C THR A 339 -5.96 2.48 18.78
N ARG A 340 -7.11 2.69 18.12
CA ARG A 340 -8.28 1.80 18.23
C ARG A 340 -7.99 0.41 17.69
N LEU A 341 -7.28 0.32 16.56
CA LEU A 341 -6.91 -0.96 15.96
C LEU A 341 -5.99 -1.77 16.89
N ARG A 342 -5.01 -1.13 17.54
CA ARG A 342 -4.15 -1.78 18.55
C ARG A 342 -4.96 -2.32 19.71
N LYS A 343 -5.85 -1.50 20.30
CA LYS A 343 -6.71 -1.93 21.40
C LYS A 343 -7.60 -3.12 21.02
N LEU A 344 -8.14 -3.13 19.80
CA LEU A 344 -8.95 -4.24 19.29
C LEU A 344 -8.12 -5.53 19.17
N LYS A 345 -6.87 -5.44 18.70
CA LYS A 345 -5.98 -6.59 18.64
C LYS A 345 -5.54 -7.06 20.03
N GLU A 346 -5.22 -6.16 20.94
CA GLU A 346 -4.89 -6.50 22.32
C GLU A 346 -6.05 -7.22 23.01
N GLN A 347 -7.29 -6.76 22.82
CA GLN A 347 -8.49 -7.39 23.38
C GLN A 347 -8.80 -8.75 22.74
N ASN A 348 -8.66 -8.87 21.42
CA ASN A 348 -8.86 -10.15 20.72
C ASN A 348 -7.76 -11.15 21.05
N GLY A 349 -6.51 -10.69 21.16
CA GLY A 349 -5.35 -11.50 21.57
C GLY A 349 -5.45 -11.95 23.02
N ALA A 350 -5.92 -11.10 23.94
CA ALA A 350 -6.20 -11.48 25.33
C ALA A 350 -7.33 -12.51 25.43
N LYS A 351 -8.36 -12.40 24.57
CA LYS A 351 -9.46 -13.37 24.51
C LYS A 351 -9.03 -14.71 23.90
N LEU A 352 -8.11 -14.70 22.93
CA LEU A 352 -7.51 -15.92 22.37
C LEU A 352 -6.57 -16.59 23.37
N ALA A 353 -5.78 -15.79 24.12
CA ALA A 353 -4.93 -16.27 25.21
C ALA A 353 -5.72 -16.86 26.40
N ALA A 354 -7.00 -16.51 26.53
CA ALA A 354 -7.95 -17.08 27.48
C ALA A 354 -8.61 -18.40 26.99
N SER A 355 -8.46 -18.76 25.71
CA SER A 355 -8.73 -20.13 25.26
C SER A 355 -7.56 -20.99 25.76
N GLY A 356 -7.81 -21.99 26.60
CA GLY A 356 -6.79 -22.75 27.35
C GLY A 356 -5.78 -23.58 26.54
N ASP A 357 -5.64 -23.34 25.23
CA ASP A 357 -4.80 -24.08 24.30
C ASP A 357 -3.53 -23.26 23.99
N ALA A 358 -2.47 -23.48 24.78
CA ALA A 358 -1.16 -22.85 24.55
C ALA A 358 -0.42 -23.45 23.34
N LEU A 359 0.31 -22.62 22.60
CA LEU A 359 1.20 -23.04 21.51
C LEU A 359 2.65 -23.15 22.02
N ILE A 360 3.25 -24.33 21.88
CA ILE A 360 4.56 -24.67 22.45
C ILE A 360 5.58 -24.93 21.35
N PHE A 361 6.68 -24.19 21.36
CA PHE A 361 7.78 -24.42 20.44
C PHE A 361 8.81 -25.37 21.04
N ILE A 362 9.05 -26.50 20.37
CA ILE A 362 10.00 -27.53 20.78
C ILE A 362 11.23 -27.43 19.89
N ASN A 363 12.24 -26.69 20.34
CA ASN A 363 13.51 -26.56 19.62
C ASN A 363 14.48 -27.65 20.07
N ALA A 364 15.02 -28.40 19.11
CA ALA A 364 15.95 -29.49 19.39
C ALA A 364 17.16 -29.43 18.48
N ASP A 365 18.29 -29.93 18.98
CA ASP A 365 19.45 -30.19 18.12
C ASP A 365 19.17 -31.35 17.16
N MET A 366 19.84 -31.37 16.00
CA MET A 366 19.60 -32.36 14.94
C MET A 366 19.60 -33.82 15.42
N PRO A 367 20.52 -34.27 16.31
CA PRO A 367 20.51 -35.64 16.84
C PRO A 367 19.31 -35.95 17.75
N GLU A 368 18.63 -34.92 18.27
CA GLU A 368 17.53 -35.03 19.24
C GLU A 368 16.14 -34.82 18.58
N MET A 369 16.08 -34.64 17.25
CA MET A 369 14.84 -34.39 16.54
C MET A 369 13.80 -35.51 16.66
N GLU A 370 14.22 -36.77 16.79
CA GLU A 370 13.28 -37.89 17.04
C GLU A 370 12.60 -37.77 18.41
N ARG A 371 13.34 -37.30 19.42
CA ARG A 371 12.82 -37.04 20.76
C ARG A 371 11.91 -35.83 20.78
N ALA A 372 12.27 -34.77 20.06
CA ALA A 372 11.40 -33.61 19.87
C ALA A 372 10.05 -34.00 19.23
N ARG A 373 10.07 -34.89 18.24
CA ARG A 373 8.84 -35.45 17.62
C ARG A 373 8.03 -36.30 18.60
N ALA A 374 8.67 -37.07 19.48
CA ALA A 374 7.97 -37.80 20.53
C ALA A 374 7.27 -36.84 21.51
N LEU A 375 7.98 -35.79 21.92
CA LEU A 375 7.47 -34.74 22.80
C LEU A 375 6.29 -33.97 22.17
N CYS A 376 6.37 -33.67 20.88
CA CYS A 376 5.27 -33.06 20.11
C CYS A 376 3.97 -33.85 20.28
N ARG A 377 4.02 -35.18 20.13
CA ARG A 377 2.85 -36.05 20.31
C ARG A 377 2.32 -36.07 21.74
N GLU A 378 3.19 -35.92 22.74
CA GLU A 378 2.79 -35.85 24.15
C GLU A 378 2.07 -34.53 24.46
N ILE A 379 2.60 -33.41 23.94
CA ILE A 379 2.00 -32.08 24.07
C ILE A 379 0.65 -32.00 23.36
N GLU A 380 0.54 -32.57 22.16
CA GLU A 380 -0.71 -32.69 21.43
C GLU A 380 -1.75 -33.52 22.20
N ARG A 381 -1.35 -34.65 22.81
CA ARG A 381 -2.23 -35.45 23.68
C ARG A 381 -2.67 -34.70 24.94
N ALA A 382 -1.83 -33.80 25.44
CA ALA A 382 -2.19 -32.92 26.54
C ALA A 382 -3.18 -31.81 26.12
N GLY A 383 -3.48 -31.66 24.83
CA GLY A 383 -4.42 -30.66 24.31
C GLY A 383 -3.78 -29.31 24.00
N HIS A 384 -2.47 -29.27 23.78
CA HIS A 384 -1.73 -28.06 23.42
C HIS A 384 -1.18 -28.16 21.99
N GLY A 385 -1.00 -27.02 21.33
CA GLY A 385 -0.34 -26.97 20.03
C GLY A 385 1.17 -27.12 20.18
N ALA A 386 1.83 -27.87 19.30
CA ALA A 386 3.28 -28.01 19.29
C ALA A 386 3.87 -27.70 17.91
N ILE A 387 4.99 -26.96 17.88
CA ILE A 387 5.75 -26.63 16.66
C ILE A 387 7.17 -27.14 16.81
N LEU A 388 7.71 -27.73 15.74
CA LEU A 388 9.09 -28.20 15.63
C LEU A 388 9.87 -27.32 14.65
N PRO A 389 11.19 -27.14 14.84
CA PRO A 389 12.00 -26.34 13.92
C PRO A 389 12.07 -27.00 12.54
N VAL A 390 12.12 -26.17 11.50
CA VAL A 390 12.40 -26.63 10.14
C VAL A 390 13.80 -27.26 10.09
N ALA A 391 13.86 -28.56 9.79
CA ALA A 391 15.13 -29.27 9.68
C ALA A 391 15.94 -28.73 8.50
N TYR A 392 17.22 -28.43 8.73
CA TYR A 392 18.14 -28.09 7.65
C TYR A 392 18.41 -29.33 6.81
N ASP A 393 17.88 -29.36 5.59
CA ASP A 393 18.13 -30.40 4.60
C ASP A 393 18.97 -29.83 3.43
N PRO A 394 20.26 -30.19 3.34
CA PRO A 394 21.11 -29.79 2.22
C PRO A 394 20.58 -30.25 0.86
N ALA A 395 19.83 -31.36 0.80
CA ALA A 395 19.25 -31.88 -0.44
C ALA A 395 18.03 -31.06 -0.90
N GLN A 396 17.30 -30.43 0.03
CA GLN A 396 16.16 -29.56 -0.27
C GLN A 396 16.53 -28.08 -0.42
N GLN A 397 17.84 -27.74 -0.40
CA GLN A 397 18.34 -26.36 -0.51
C GLN A 397 17.65 -25.40 0.49
N VAL A 398 17.28 -25.87 1.68
CA VAL A 398 16.72 -24.98 2.71
C VAL A 398 17.84 -24.07 3.18
N LEU A 399 17.79 -22.80 2.77
CA LEU A 399 18.78 -21.79 3.14
C LEU A 399 18.90 -21.72 4.68
N ALA A 400 20.12 -21.70 5.20
CA ALA A 400 20.39 -21.53 6.63
C ALA A 400 19.78 -20.25 7.23
N GLN A 401 19.47 -19.26 6.37
CA GLN A 401 18.72 -18.06 6.72
C GLN A 401 17.25 -18.36 7.04
N LYS A 402 16.56 -19.17 6.24
CA LYS A 402 15.15 -19.54 6.47
C LYS A 402 14.96 -20.34 7.75
N VAL A 403 15.88 -21.27 8.05
CA VAL A 403 15.88 -22.02 9.32
C VAL A 403 16.03 -21.08 10.52
N ARG A 404 16.81 -20.01 10.37
CA ARG A 404 17.00 -19.01 11.42
C ARG A 404 15.77 -18.12 11.60
N GLU A 405 15.15 -17.70 10.50
CA GLU A 405 13.92 -16.89 10.52
C GLU A 405 12.75 -17.66 11.14
N ASP A 406 12.57 -18.94 10.77
CA ASP A 406 11.57 -19.84 11.36
C ASP A 406 11.75 -19.99 12.89
N LEU A 407 13.00 -20.16 13.33
CA LEU A 407 13.35 -20.23 14.74
C LEU A 407 13.01 -18.94 15.50
N GLU A 408 13.36 -17.77 14.93
CA GLU A 408 13.10 -16.46 15.55
C GLU A 408 11.59 -16.19 15.63
N ASN A 409 10.84 -16.46 14.56
CA ASN A 409 9.38 -16.33 14.53
C ASN A 409 8.69 -17.25 15.55
N SER A 410 9.15 -18.49 15.66
CA SER A 410 8.61 -19.44 16.64
C SER A 410 8.83 -18.97 18.09
N ILE A 411 10.00 -18.36 18.37
CA ILE A 411 10.29 -17.75 19.67
C ILE A 411 9.47 -16.49 19.92
N LEU A 412 9.02 -15.75 18.90
CA LEU A 412 8.21 -14.54 19.07
C LEU A 412 6.73 -14.86 19.31
N HIS A 413 6.19 -15.89 18.64
CA HIS A 413 4.75 -16.12 18.59
C HIS A 413 4.24 -17.28 19.47
N CYS A 414 5.10 -18.17 19.98
CA CYS A 414 4.65 -19.26 20.85
C CYS A 414 4.50 -18.82 22.32
N ASP A 415 3.62 -19.49 23.07
CA ASP A 415 3.38 -19.23 24.50
C ASP A 415 4.47 -19.83 25.41
N ALA A 416 5.09 -20.91 24.94
CA ALA A 416 6.12 -21.63 25.69
C ALA A 416 7.26 -22.12 24.77
N LEU A 417 8.45 -22.22 25.34
CA LEU A 417 9.65 -22.70 24.67
C LEU A 417 10.22 -23.92 25.41
N VAL A 418 10.40 -25.04 24.70
CA VAL A 418 11.07 -26.24 25.18
C VAL A 418 12.36 -26.44 24.38
N LEU A 419 13.50 -26.46 25.07
CA LEU A 419 14.80 -26.76 24.47
C LEU A 419 15.17 -28.21 24.79
N VAL A 420 15.18 -29.08 23.78
CA VAL A 420 15.59 -30.48 23.89
C VAL A 420 17.04 -30.60 23.47
N TYR A 421 17.89 -31.14 24.34
CA TYR A 421 19.32 -31.29 24.04
C TYR A 421 19.89 -32.58 24.61
N GLY A 422 20.89 -33.12 23.89
CA GLY A 422 21.62 -34.31 24.30
C GLY A 422 22.84 -33.97 25.14
N GLN A 423 23.97 -33.68 24.47
CA GLN A 423 25.23 -33.32 25.13
C GLN A 423 25.73 -31.91 24.83
N ASP A 424 25.11 -31.19 23.89
CA ASP A 424 25.57 -29.85 23.49
C ASP A 424 24.99 -28.74 24.41
N GLU A 425 25.64 -28.55 25.56
CA GLU A 425 25.30 -27.48 26.50
C GLU A 425 25.54 -26.07 25.92
N VAL A 426 26.48 -25.95 24.97
CA VAL A 426 26.82 -24.68 24.32
C VAL A 426 25.69 -24.25 23.38
N TRP A 427 25.10 -25.20 22.66
CA TRP A 427 23.92 -24.98 21.83
C TRP A 427 22.75 -24.45 22.67
N VAL A 428 22.43 -25.08 23.81
CA VAL A 428 21.35 -24.62 24.70
C VAL A 428 21.59 -23.19 25.19
N ARG A 429 22.81 -22.87 25.62
CA ARG A 429 23.17 -21.50 26.02
C ARG A 429 22.93 -20.50 24.88
N ASN A 430 23.33 -20.85 23.66
CA ASN A 430 23.10 -20.01 22.49
C ASN A 430 21.62 -19.81 22.20
N GLN A 431 20.79 -20.85 22.36
CA GLN A 431 19.32 -20.71 22.22
C GLN A 431 18.73 -19.81 23.31
N LEU A 432 19.18 -19.93 24.56
CA LEU A 432 18.72 -19.08 25.66
C LEU A 432 19.17 -17.62 25.48
N PHE A 433 20.37 -17.36 24.95
CA PHE A 433 20.80 -16.01 24.59
C PHE A 433 19.95 -15.42 23.47
N ARG A 434 19.57 -16.22 22.46
CA ARG A 434 18.63 -15.80 21.41
C ARG A 434 17.27 -15.45 21.99
N TYR A 435 16.71 -16.31 22.85
CA TYR A 435 15.46 -16.01 23.56
C TYR A 435 15.55 -14.70 24.34
N ARG A 436 16.62 -14.46 25.11
CA ARG A 436 16.81 -13.19 25.84
C ARG A 436 16.87 -11.97 24.92
N LYS A 437 17.43 -12.11 23.73
CA LYS A 437 17.50 -11.03 22.74
C LYS A 437 16.12 -10.71 22.16
N LEU A 438 15.28 -11.71 21.94
CA LEU A 438 13.93 -11.59 21.36
C LEU A 438 12.85 -11.31 22.41
N LYS A 439 13.12 -11.55 23.69
CA LYS A 439 12.18 -11.33 24.80
C LYS A 439 11.54 -9.92 24.80
N PRO A 440 12.28 -8.82 24.53
CA PRO A 440 11.70 -7.47 24.48
C PRO A 440 10.75 -7.23 23.29
N ASP A 441 10.88 -8.00 22.21
CA ASP A 441 10.13 -7.83 20.96
C ASP A 441 8.80 -8.63 20.96
N ARG A 442 8.47 -9.28 22.09
CA ARG A 442 7.24 -10.05 22.24
C ARG A 442 6.10 -9.19 22.78
N ASP A 443 4.94 -9.28 22.14
CA ASP A 443 3.70 -8.63 22.61
C ASP A 443 3.18 -9.23 23.94
N GLN A 444 3.47 -10.51 24.19
CA GLN A 444 3.11 -11.20 25.45
C GLN A 444 4.32 -11.88 26.08
N PRO A 445 4.46 -11.80 27.42
CA PRO A 445 5.54 -12.49 28.12
C PRO A 445 5.43 -14.00 27.87
N MET A 446 6.57 -14.66 27.65
CA MET A 446 6.62 -16.11 27.54
C MET A 446 6.10 -16.74 28.85
N ARG A 447 5.10 -17.62 28.76
CA ARG A 447 4.47 -18.22 29.95
C ARG A 447 5.45 -19.09 30.71
N TRP A 448 6.30 -19.84 30.00
CA TRP A 448 7.46 -20.53 30.57
C TRP A 448 8.49 -20.89 29.51
N VAL A 449 9.73 -21.08 29.96
CA VAL A 449 10.82 -21.64 29.17
C VAL A 449 11.32 -22.86 29.92
N ALA A 450 11.43 -24.02 29.27
CA ALA A 450 12.12 -25.15 29.88
C ALA A 450 13.20 -25.74 29.01
N VAL A 451 14.16 -26.34 29.70
CA VAL A 451 15.16 -27.20 29.10
C VAL A 451 14.85 -28.65 29.49
N TYR A 452 14.76 -29.51 28.48
CA TYR A 452 14.42 -30.92 28.59
C TYR A 452 15.63 -31.81 28.32
N LYS A 453 15.88 -32.79 29.22
CA LYS A 453 16.89 -33.85 29.05
C LYS A 453 16.43 -35.15 29.69
N GLU A 454 16.76 -36.28 29.06
CA GLU A 454 16.52 -37.62 29.59
C GLU A 454 17.74 -38.54 29.32
N PRO A 455 18.35 -39.17 30.35
CA PRO A 455 18.04 -39.05 31.78
C PRO A 455 18.29 -37.63 32.32
N PRO A 456 17.61 -37.20 33.41
CA PRO A 456 17.69 -35.84 33.95
C PRO A 456 19.06 -35.49 34.58
N ASP A 457 20.01 -36.43 34.58
CA ASP A 457 21.37 -36.19 35.08
C ASP A 457 22.11 -35.16 34.21
N GLY A 458 22.52 -34.05 34.84
CA GLY A 458 23.32 -33.00 34.22
C GLY A 458 22.55 -31.82 33.63
N VAL A 459 21.23 -31.70 33.84
CA VAL A 459 20.48 -30.45 33.49
C VAL A 459 20.97 -29.25 34.32
N ASP A 460 21.62 -29.51 35.46
CA ASP A 460 22.21 -28.47 36.29
C ASP A 460 23.53 -27.87 35.77
N ALA A 461 24.21 -28.54 34.84
CA ALA A 461 25.52 -28.14 34.34
C ALA A 461 25.47 -27.02 33.26
N ILE A 462 24.30 -26.64 32.78
CA ILE A 462 24.12 -25.66 31.69
C ILE A 462 24.61 -24.25 32.09
N GLY A 463 24.97 -23.98 33.35
CA GLY A 463 25.72 -22.76 33.72
C GLY A 463 25.02 -21.43 33.42
N ILE A 464 23.71 -21.47 33.15
CA ILE A 464 22.84 -20.32 32.92
C ILE A 464 21.53 -20.57 33.69
N SER A 465 21.04 -19.53 34.36
CA SER A 465 19.79 -19.54 35.09
C SER A 465 19.03 -18.28 34.73
N LEU A 466 17.75 -18.42 34.38
CA LEU A 466 16.81 -17.32 34.20
C LEU A 466 15.67 -17.52 35.20
N PRO A 467 15.03 -16.45 35.70
CA PRO A 467 13.92 -16.56 36.65
C PRO A 467 12.78 -17.44 36.14
N GLU A 468 12.51 -17.40 34.84
CA GLU A 468 11.48 -18.18 34.16
C GLU A 468 11.94 -19.55 33.61
N LEU A 469 13.24 -19.87 33.73
CA LEU A 469 13.82 -21.09 33.17
C LEU A 469 13.57 -22.29 34.08
N ARG A 470 12.81 -23.26 33.60
CA ARG A 470 12.55 -24.54 34.25
C ARG A 470 13.49 -25.60 33.70
N LYS A 471 14.07 -26.41 34.59
CA LYS A 471 14.86 -27.58 34.23
C LYS A 471 13.99 -28.79 34.45
N VAL A 472 13.58 -29.49 33.39
CA VAL A 472 12.56 -30.53 33.46
C VAL A 472 13.02 -31.84 32.82
N GLY A 473 12.73 -32.96 33.48
CA GLY A 473 12.66 -34.28 32.83
C GLY A 473 11.20 -34.60 32.42
N ALA A 474 10.93 -35.84 32.03
CA ALA A 474 9.59 -36.29 31.60
C ALA A 474 8.47 -35.94 32.61
N ASP A 475 8.66 -36.26 33.89
CA ASP A 475 7.65 -35.97 34.93
C ASP A 475 7.47 -34.47 35.21
N GLY A 476 8.56 -33.70 35.09
CA GLY A 476 8.53 -32.25 35.28
C GLY A 476 7.84 -31.51 34.14
N LEU A 477 7.92 -32.05 32.91
CA LEU A 477 7.24 -31.49 31.75
C LEU A 477 5.72 -31.67 31.85
N ASN A 478 5.24 -32.85 32.25
CA ASN A 478 3.80 -33.10 32.44
C ASN A 478 3.18 -32.14 33.47
N ARG A 479 3.92 -31.83 34.55
CA ARG A 479 3.48 -30.83 35.54
C ARG A 479 3.44 -29.42 34.97
N ALA A 480 4.44 -29.04 34.18
CA ALA A 480 4.48 -27.73 33.51
C ALA A 480 3.34 -27.57 32.47
N LEU A 481 3.00 -28.64 31.76
CA LEU A 481 1.86 -28.67 30.84
C LEU A 481 0.52 -28.56 31.59
N ALA A 482 0.38 -29.16 32.78
CA ALA A 482 -0.81 -29.01 33.60
C ALA A 482 -1.01 -27.57 34.11
N GLU A 483 0.07 -26.90 34.52
CA GLU A 483 0.04 -25.49 34.96
C GLU A 483 -0.37 -24.52 33.83
N LEU A 484 -0.06 -24.84 32.56
CA LEU A 484 -0.51 -24.06 31.41
C LEU A 484 -2.04 -24.05 31.26
N LYS A 485 -2.72 -25.12 31.68
CA LYS A 485 -4.18 -25.19 31.71
C LYS A 485 -4.79 -24.42 32.88
N GLU A 486 -4.14 -24.44 34.04
CA GLU A 486 -4.65 -23.78 35.25
C GLU A 486 -4.41 -22.27 35.26
N GLY A 487 -3.35 -21.77 34.61
CA GLY A 487 -3.07 -20.33 34.48
C GLY A 487 -4.00 -19.55 33.53
N ALA A 488 -5.01 -20.22 32.96
CA ALA A 488 -6.04 -19.62 32.09
C ALA A 488 -7.38 -19.38 32.82
N ALA A 489 -7.46 -19.62 34.14
CA ALA A 489 -8.64 -19.40 34.97
C ALA A 489 -8.71 -18.00 35.58
#